data_AF-A0ABD2AF52-F1
#
_entry.id   AF-A0ABD2AF52-F1
#
_cell.length_a   1.000
_cell.length_b   1.000
_cell.length_c   1.000
_cell.angle_alpha   90.00
_cell.angle_beta   90.00
_cell.angle_gamma   90.00
#
_symmetry.space_group_name_H-M   'P 1'
#
loop_
_entity.id
_entity.type
_entity.pdbx_description
1 polymer ?
#
loop_
_entity_poly.entity_id
_entity_poly.type
_entity_poly.pdbx_seq_one_letter_code
_entity_poly.pdbx_strand_id
1 'polypeptide(L)'
;MSVSPSFLTSFRYTISRSIIKAERERELVKKSASYSRIIPLETMSEKLNVCIVGSGNWGSAIAKIIGANVCKYNNKFVQRVPMYVYEEIINNQKLTSIINELHENIKYLPGHKLPENVVSISKEINLFYKINKTRFAEKILFIF
;
A
#
# COMPACT_ATOMS: atom_id res chain seq x y z
N MET A 1 27.55 26.13 -29.11
CA MET A 1 26.32 26.71 -28.51
C MET A 1 26.65 27.07 -27.07
N SER A 2 26.64 28.35 -26.71
CA SER A 2 26.91 28.82 -25.34
C SER A 2 25.62 28.79 -24.51
N VAL A 3 25.72 28.28 -23.28
CA VAL A 3 24.59 28.25 -22.34
C VAL A 3 24.36 29.67 -21.81
N SER A 4 23.12 30.15 -21.79
CA SER A 4 22.84 31.52 -21.38
C SER A 4 23.13 31.74 -19.87
N PRO A 5 23.66 32.90 -19.46
CA PRO A 5 23.86 33.23 -18.05
C PRO A 5 22.57 33.12 -17.20
N SER A 6 21.41 33.34 -17.82
CA SER A 6 20.10 33.17 -17.19
C SER A 6 19.77 31.71 -16.85
N PHE A 7 20.17 30.76 -17.72
CA PHE A 7 19.98 29.33 -17.49
C PHE A 7 20.82 28.85 -16.31
N LEU A 8 22.08 29.25 -16.22
CA LEU A 8 22.98 28.91 -15.11
C LEU A 8 22.46 29.45 -13.77
N THR A 9 21.88 30.64 -13.78
CA THR A 9 21.29 31.26 -12.58
C THR A 9 20.03 30.52 -12.13
N SER A 10 19.13 30.21 -13.05
CA SER A 10 17.91 29.42 -12.78
C SER A 10 18.21 28.00 -12.30
N PHE A 11 19.23 27.36 -12.90
CA PHE A 11 19.68 26.03 -12.50
C PHE A 11 20.28 26.05 -11.09
N ARG A 12 21.19 26.98 -10.79
CA ARG A 12 21.75 27.16 -9.44
C ARG A 12 20.67 27.42 -8.39
N TYR A 13 19.68 28.23 -8.72
CA TYR A 13 18.56 28.53 -7.84
C TYR A 13 17.70 27.28 -7.55
N THR A 14 17.44 26.47 -8.58
CA THR A 14 16.66 25.22 -8.47
C THR A 14 17.38 24.18 -7.62
N ILE A 15 18.69 24.01 -7.81
CA ILE A 15 19.52 23.13 -6.98
C ILE A 15 19.55 23.63 -5.53
N SER A 16 19.74 24.93 -5.31
CA SER A 16 19.77 25.52 -3.97
C SER A 16 18.44 25.31 -3.22
N ARG A 17 17.29 25.52 -3.86
CA ARG A 17 15.97 25.23 -3.26
C ARG A 17 15.78 23.75 -2.95
N SER A 18 16.29 22.87 -3.80
CA SER A 18 16.18 21.41 -3.60
C SER A 18 17.04 20.96 -2.42
N ILE A 19 18.24 21.52 -2.27
CA ILE A 19 19.12 21.27 -1.11
C ILE A 19 18.49 21.80 0.17
N ILE A 20 18.02 23.05 0.19
CA ILE A 20 17.37 23.66 1.37
C ILE A 20 16.14 22.84 1.80
N LYS A 21 15.34 22.35 0.84
CA LYS A 21 14.20 21.48 1.13
C LYS A 21 14.65 20.16 1.77
N ALA A 22 15.67 19.50 1.20
CA ALA A 22 16.21 18.26 1.72
C ALA A 22 16.86 18.42 3.11
N GLU A 23 17.54 19.54 3.37
CA GLU A 23 18.10 19.87 4.69
C GLU A 23 16.99 20.10 5.72
N ARG A 24 15.92 20.82 5.35
CA ARG A 24 14.76 21.05 6.23
C ARG A 24 14.04 19.74 6.57
N GLU A 25 13.88 18.84 5.60
CA GLU A 25 13.33 17.50 5.82
C GLU A 25 14.22 16.65 6.74
N ARG A 26 15.54 16.69 6.56
CA ARG A 26 16.50 16.00 7.47
C ARG A 26 16.40 16.52 8.90
N GLU A 27 16.25 17.83 9.11
CA GLU A 27 16.09 18.41 10.44
C GLU A 27 14.76 18.04 11.11
N LEU A 28 13.67 17.90 10.34
CA LEU A 28 12.39 17.39 10.84
C LEU A 28 12.49 15.91 11.26
N VAL A 29 13.23 15.10 10.51
CA VAL A 29 13.52 13.70 10.86
C VAL A 29 14.37 13.63 12.14
N LYS A 30 15.40 14.48 12.29
CA LYS A 30 16.20 14.53 13.53
C LYS A 30 15.38 14.99 14.74
N LYS A 31 14.51 15.99 14.58
CA LYS A 31 13.63 16.48 15.66
C LYS A 31 12.61 15.43 16.09
N SER A 32 12.00 14.72 15.14
CA SER A 32 11.09 13.59 15.46
C SER A 32 11.82 12.45 16.18
N ALA A 33 13.06 12.13 15.78
CA ALA A 33 13.90 11.14 16.46
C ALA A 33 14.41 11.57 17.85
N SER A 34 14.45 12.87 18.14
CA SER A 34 14.76 13.36 19.49
C SER A 34 13.53 13.36 20.40
N TYR A 35 12.34 13.60 19.84
CA TYR A 35 11.07 13.58 20.57
C TYR A 35 10.67 12.16 20.99
N SER A 36 11.00 11.16 20.18
CA SER A 36 10.77 9.73 20.49
C SER A 36 11.57 9.21 21.69
N ARG A 37 12.65 9.90 22.13
CA ARG A 37 13.47 9.48 23.28
C ARG A 37 12.89 9.86 24.65
N ILE A 38 11.86 10.71 24.71
CA ILE A 38 11.24 11.18 25.97
C ILE A 38 9.94 10.40 26.30
N ILE A 39 9.40 9.66 25.33
CA ILE A 39 8.20 8.83 25.50
C ILE A 39 8.67 7.43 25.96
N PRO A 40 8.10 6.86 27.05
CA PRO A 40 8.36 5.47 27.43
C PRO A 40 8.23 4.53 26.23
N LEU A 41 9.15 3.57 26.13
CA LEU A 41 9.37 2.63 25.02
C LEU A 41 8.20 1.65 24.82
N GLU A 42 7.04 2.19 24.50
CA GLU A 42 5.95 1.48 23.88
C GLU A 42 5.47 2.35 22.71
N THR A 43 6.41 2.72 21.83
CA THR A 43 6.05 2.96 20.45
C THR A 43 5.51 1.65 19.94
N MET A 44 4.18 1.48 20.01
CA MET A 44 3.45 0.47 19.28
C MET A 44 4.02 0.49 17.86
N SER A 45 4.84 -0.52 17.52
CA SER A 45 5.30 -0.73 16.16
C SER A 45 4.06 -0.73 15.30
N GLU A 46 3.79 0.35 14.56
CA GLU A 46 2.56 0.46 13.78
C GLU A 46 2.55 -0.73 12.81
N LYS A 47 1.54 -1.59 12.94
CA LYS A 47 1.44 -2.78 12.11
C LYS A 47 1.34 -2.35 10.65
N LEU A 48 2.11 -3.02 9.79
CA LEU A 48 2.12 -2.74 8.36
C LEU A 48 0.77 -3.16 7.76
N ASN A 49 0.28 -2.34 6.84
CA ASN A 49 -0.91 -2.67 6.07
C ASN A 49 -0.49 -3.29 4.73
N VAL A 50 -1.21 -4.32 4.32
CA VAL A 50 -0.99 -5.02 3.05
C VAL A 50 -2.23 -4.88 2.19
N CYS A 51 -2.04 -4.62 0.90
CA CYS A 51 -3.11 -4.56 -0.08
C CYS A 51 -2.68 -5.28 -1.36
N ILE A 52 -3.64 -5.97 -1.96
CA ILE A 52 -3.45 -6.71 -3.20
C ILE A 52 -4.20 -5.96 -4.30
N VAL A 53 -3.49 -5.60 -5.35
CA VAL A 53 -4.07 -4.98 -6.54
C VAL A 53 -4.06 -6.00 -7.65
N GLY A 54 -5.24 -6.54 -7.98
CA GLY A 54 -5.38 -7.56 -9.02
C GLY A 54 -6.07 -8.82 -8.50
N SER A 55 -6.95 -9.39 -9.34
CA SER A 55 -7.81 -10.51 -8.98
C SER A 55 -7.86 -11.63 -10.02
N GLY A 56 -6.92 -11.65 -10.96
CA GLY A 56 -6.76 -12.76 -11.89
C GLY A 56 -6.24 -14.04 -11.20
N ASN A 57 -5.83 -15.02 -11.99
CA ASN A 57 -5.36 -16.32 -11.46
C ASN A 57 -4.21 -16.13 -10.46
N TRP A 58 -3.18 -15.38 -10.86
CA TRP A 58 -2.02 -15.08 -10.00
C TRP A 58 -2.38 -14.21 -8.79
N GLY A 59 -3.22 -13.18 -8.98
CA GLY A 59 -3.71 -12.32 -7.88
C GLY A 59 -4.50 -13.10 -6.82
N SER A 60 -5.26 -14.11 -7.23
CA SER A 60 -6.00 -14.99 -6.32
C SER A 60 -5.07 -15.98 -5.60
N ALA A 61 -4.11 -16.57 -6.33
CA ALA A 61 -3.15 -17.51 -5.74
C ALA A 61 -2.27 -16.83 -4.68
N ILE A 62 -1.78 -15.61 -4.96
CA ILE A 62 -0.97 -14.87 -4.00
C ILE A 62 -1.82 -14.32 -2.84
N ALA A 63 -3.09 -13.98 -3.06
CA ALA A 63 -3.99 -13.60 -1.96
C ALA A 63 -4.13 -14.69 -0.91
N LYS A 64 -4.13 -15.96 -1.33
CA LYS A 64 -4.11 -17.10 -0.42
C LYS A 64 -2.86 -17.12 0.46
N ILE A 65 -1.69 -16.91 -0.13
CA ILE A 65 -0.39 -16.92 0.56
C ILE A 65 -0.25 -15.70 1.48
N ILE A 66 -0.60 -14.50 0.99
CA ILE A 66 -0.53 -13.25 1.73
C ILE A 66 -1.49 -13.27 2.92
N GLY A 67 -2.76 -13.65 2.71
CA GLY A 67 -3.74 -13.71 3.78
C GLY A 67 -3.28 -14.60 4.93
N ALA A 68 -2.76 -15.80 4.63
CA ALA A 68 -2.21 -16.71 5.63
C ALA A 68 -0.99 -16.13 6.37
N ASN A 69 -0.07 -15.48 5.65
CA ASN A 69 1.12 -14.87 6.26
C ASN A 69 0.79 -13.67 7.15
N VAL A 70 -0.18 -12.85 6.75
CA VAL A 70 -0.65 -11.73 7.56
C VAL A 70 -1.24 -12.23 8.88
N CYS A 71 -1.99 -13.33 8.85
CA CYS A 71 -2.47 -14.00 10.07
C CYS A 71 -1.33 -14.55 10.92
N LYS A 72 -0.36 -15.22 10.30
CA LYS A 72 0.81 -15.80 10.97
C LYS A 72 1.68 -14.75 11.67
N TYR A 73 1.88 -13.60 11.04
CA TYR A 73 2.73 -12.51 11.55
C TYR A 73 1.88 -11.34 12.04
N ASN A 74 0.85 -11.62 12.85
CA ASN A 74 -0.13 -10.65 13.33
C ASN A 74 0.45 -9.54 14.24
N ASN A 75 1.66 -9.73 14.77
CA ASN A 75 2.40 -8.72 15.51
C ASN A 75 3.01 -7.66 14.58
N LYS A 76 3.19 -8.00 13.29
CA LYS A 76 3.77 -7.12 12.27
C LYS A 76 2.74 -6.56 11.30
N PHE A 77 1.63 -7.27 11.05
CA PHE A 77 0.66 -6.90 10.02
C PHE A 77 -0.76 -6.71 10.54
N VAL A 78 -1.45 -5.72 9.96
CA VAL A 78 -2.90 -5.56 10.09
C VAL A 78 -3.58 -6.75 9.42
N GLN A 79 -4.50 -7.40 10.15
CA GLN A 79 -5.09 -8.66 9.73
C GLN A 79 -5.91 -8.56 8.45
N ARG A 80 -6.65 -7.45 8.29
CA ARG A 80 -7.51 -7.23 7.12
C ARG A 80 -6.65 -6.94 5.89
N VAL A 81 -6.76 -7.80 4.88
CA VAL A 81 -6.08 -7.67 3.58
C VAL A 81 -7.10 -7.29 2.51
N PRO A 82 -7.24 -6.00 2.16
CA PRO A 82 -8.02 -5.61 1.00
C PRO A 82 -7.41 -6.17 -0.30
N MET A 83 -8.27 -6.75 -1.12
CA MET A 83 -7.95 -7.22 -2.47
C MET A 83 -8.82 -6.49 -3.47
N TYR A 84 -8.20 -5.74 -4.37
CA TYR A 84 -8.92 -5.08 -5.44
C TYR A 84 -9.30 -6.08 -6.52
N VAL A 85 -10.60 -6.12 -6.78
CA VAL A 85 -11.21 -6.96 -7.80
C VAL A 85 -11.90 -6.03 -8.79
N TYR A 86 -11.53 -6.13 -10.06
CA TYR A 86 -12.30 -5.46 -11.11
C TYR A 86 -13.72 -6.04 -11.10
N GLU A 87 -14.72 -5.17 -10.98
CA GLU A 87 -16.10 -5.64 -10.78
C GLU A 87 -16.61 -6.31 -12.06
N GLU A 88 -17.04 -7.56 -11.91
CA GLU A 88 -17.66 -8.35 -12.97
C GLU A 88 -18.96 -8.96 -12.46
N ILE A 89 -19.89 -9.26 -13.37
CA ILE A 89 -21.15 -9.95 -13.04
C ILE A 89 -21.04 -11.40 -13.46
N ILE A 90 -21.14 -12.32 -12.50
CA ILE A 90 -21.14 -13.77 -12.69
C ILE A 90 -22.45 -14.31 -12.13
N ASN A 91 -23.23 -15.03 -12.94
CA ASN A 91 -24.53 -15.57 -12.53
C ASN A 91 -25.44 -14.51 -11.86
N ASN A 92 -25.51 -13.31 -12.47
CA ASN A 92 -26.29 -12.17 -11.98
C ASN A 92 -25.84 -11.62 -10.61
N GLN A 93 -24.69 -12.02 -10.10
CA GLN A 93 -24.10 -11.55 -8.86
C GLN A 93 -22.74 -10.87 -9.11
N LYS A 94 -22.37 -9.94 -8.23
CA LYS A 94 -21.07 -9.28 -8.29
C LYS A 94 -19.96 -10.24 -7.88
N LEU A 95 -18.89 -10.31 -8.65
CA LEU A 95 -17.73 -11.14 -8.33
C LEU A 95 -17.15 -10.79 -6.96
N THR A 96 -17.14 -9.51 -6.57
CA THR A 96 -16.72 -9.11 -5.22
C THR A 96 -17.59 -9.70 -4.11
N SER A 97 -18.91 -9.73 -4.29
CA SER A 97 -19.86 -10.35 -3.35
C SER A 97 -19.63 -11.85 -3.27
N ILE A 98 -19.54 -12.52 -4.41
CA ILE A 98 -19.27 -13.97 -4.47
C ILE A 98 -17.97 -14.31 -3.72
N ILE A 99 -16.89 -13.56 -3.96
CA ILE A 99 -15.62 -13.81 -3.29
C ILE A 99 -15.74 -13.57 -1.79
N ASN A 100 -16.41 -12.52 -1.34
CA ASN A 100 -16.55 -12.24 0.10
C ASN A 100 -17.46 -13.23 0.82
N GLU A 101 -18.48 -13.78 0.15
CA GLU A 101 -19.41 -14.76 0.74
C GLU A 101 -18.83 -16.17 0.74
N LEU A 102 -18.24 -16.59 -0.38
CA LEU A 102 -17.72 -17.95 -0.54
C LEU A 102 -16.25 -18.08 -0.15
N HIS A 103 -15.56 -16.96 0.10
CA HIS A 103 -14.10 -16.90 0.19
C HIS A 103 -13.43 -17.62 -0.98
N GLU A 104 -13.93 -17.42 -2.19
CA GLU A 104 -13.45 -18.13 -3.38
C GLU A 104 -13.64 -17.29 -4.64
N ASN A 105 -12.59 -17.20 -5.46
CA ASN A 105 -12.70 -16.60 -6.77
C ASN A 105 -13.08 -17.66 -7.80
N ILE A 106 -14.38 -17.93 -7.90
CA ILE A 106 -14.94 -19.00 -8.74
C ILE A 106 -14.58 -18.87 -10.23
N LYS A 107 -14.19 -17.67 -10.69
CA LYS A 107 -13.81 -17.42 -12.07
C LYS A 107 -12.31 -17.69 -12.32
N TYR A 108 -11.45 -17.15 -11.46
CA TYR A 108 -10.00 -17.12 -11.70
C TYR A 108 -9.21 -18.14 -10.87
N LEU A 109 -9.81 -18.71 -9.82
CA LEU A 109 -9.20 -19.74 -9.00
C LEU A 109 -10.25 -20.69 -8.38
N PRO A 110 -11.02 -21.42 -9.21
CA PRO A 110 -12.08 -22.30 -8.73
C PRO A 110 -11.52 -23.46 -7.89
N GLY A 111 -12.28 -23.89 -6.88
CA GLY A 111 -11.93 -24.99 -5.97
C GLY A 111 -10.94 -24.59 -4.86
N HIS A 112 -10.52 -23.33 -4.80
CA HIS A 112 -9.53 -22.88 -3.83
C HIS A 112 -10.05 -21.74 -2.95
N LYS A 113 -10.27 -22.05 -1.68
CA LYS A 113 -10.63 -21.03 -0.68
C LYS A 113 -9.48 -20.06 -0.41
N LEU A 114 -9.83 -18.78 -0.39
CA LEU A 114 -9.05 -17.67 0.11
C LEU A 114 -9.22 -17.58 1.64
N PRO A 115 -8.22 -17.05 2.37
CA PRO A 115 -8.35 -16.76 3.79
C PRO A 115 -9.47 -15.74 4.08
N GLU A 116 -10.16 -15.90 5.21
CA GLU A 116 -11.30 -15.04 5.60
C GLU A 116 -10.93 -13.56 5.76
N ASN A 117 -9.66 -13.30 6.10
CA ASN A 117 -9.13 -11.95 6.27
C ASN A 117 -8.84 -11.23 4.95
N VAL A 118 -9.00 -11.90 3.80
CA VAL A 118 -8.93 -11.30 2.47
C VAL A 118 -10.30 -10.76 2.08
N VAL A 119 -10.39 -9.44 1.89
CA VAL A 119 -11.66 -8.74 1.63
C VAL A 119 -11.64 -8.12 0.24
N SER A 120 -12.54 -8.56 -0.62
CA SER A 120 -12.69 -8.07 -1.99
C SER A 120 -13.36 -6.70 -2.02
N ILE A 121 -12.74 -5.75 -2.70
CA ILE A 121 -13.22 -4.37 -2.88
C ILE A 121 -13.16 -3.96 -4.36
N SER A 122 -14.18 -3.25 -4.86
CA SER A 122 -14.23 -2.79 -6.26
C SER A 122 -14.14 -1.27 -6.45
N LYS A 123 -14.59 -0.47 -5.47
CA LYS A 123 -14.72 1.00 -5.65
C LYS A 123 -13.67 1.84 -4.93
N GLU A 124 -12.80 1.22 -4.13
CA GLU A 124 -12.00 1.94 -3.14
C GLU A 124 -10.51 2.07 -3.47
N ILE A 125 -10.05 1.56 -4.61
CA ILE A 125 -8.60 1.59 -4.88
C ILE A 125 -8.08 3.02 -5.02
N ASN A 126 -8.88 3.95 -5.56
CA ASN A 126 -8.51 5.36 -5.65
C ASN A 126 -8.32 6.00 -4.27
N LEU A 127 -9.07 5.59 -3.24
CA LEU A 127 -8.87 6.07 -1.89
C LEU A 127 -7.60 5.48 -1.29
N PHE A 128 -7.33 4.19 -1.53
CA PHE A 128 -6.07 3.55 -1.14
C PHE A 128 -4.87 4.25 -1.82
N TYR A 129 -4.88 4.43 -3.15
CA TYR A 129 -3.85 5.17 -3.90
C TYR A 129 -3.68 6.63 -3.43
N LYS A 130 -4.78 7.35 -3.16
CA LYS A 130 -4.75 8.76 -2.75
C LYS A 130 -4.22 8.94 -1.31
N ILE A 131 -4.54 8.01 -0.41
CA ILE A 131 -3.97 7.94 0.94
C ILE A 131 -2.48 7.56 0.86
N ASN A 132 -2.10 6.62 -0.02
CA ASN A 132 -0.75 6.08 -0.12
C ASN A 132 0.30 7.02 -0.73
N LYS A 133 -0.11 8.07 -1.46
CA LYS A 133 0.85 9.07 -1.99
C LYS A 133 1.50 9.93 -0.90
N THR A 134 0.92 9.97 0.31
CA THR A 134 1.36 10.85 1.41
C THR A 134 2.19 10.18 2.51
N ARG A 135 2.24 8.83 2.58
CA ARG A 135 3.01 8.08 3.60
C ARG A 135 3.65 6.81 3.01
N PHE A 136 4.64 7.01 2.14
CA PHE A 136 5.29 5.94 1.38
C PHE A 136 6.15 4.96 2.23
N ALA A 137 6.39 5.24 3.51
CA ALA A 137 7.42 4.55 4.28
C ALA A 137 7.01 3.20 4.91
N GLU A 138 5.72 2.85 4.99
CA GLU A 138 5.26 1.79 5.93
C GLU A 138 4.24 0.78 5.38
N LYS A 139 4.11 0.58 4.06
CA LYS A 139 3.09 -0.34 3.51
C LYS A 139 3.59 -1.16 2.33
N ILE A 140 3.24 -2.45 2.32
CA ILE A 140 3.62 -3.40 1.27
C ILE A 140 2.44 -3.52 0.29
N LEU A 141 2.65 -3.03 -0.95
CA LEU A 141 1.71 -3.14 -2.05
C LEU A 141 2.19 -4.22 -3.02
N PHE A 142 1.31 -5.15 -3.38
CA PHE A 142 1.57 -6.11 -4.45
C PHE A 142 0.62 -5.85 -5.63
N ILE A 143 1.17 -5.80 -6.84
CA ILE A 143 0.44 -5.52 -8.09
C ILE A 143 0.56 -6.75 -8.99
N PHE A 144 -0.57 -7.31 -9.43
CA PHE A 144 -0.67 -8.52 -10.26
C PHE A 144 -1.75 -8.41 -11.34
#